data_AF-A0A375IWM3-F1
#
_entry.id   AF-A0A375IWM3-F1
#
_cell.length_a   1.000
_cell.length_b   1.000
_cell.length_c   1.000
_cell.angle_alpha   90.00
_cell.angle_beta   90.00
_cell.angle_gamma   90.00
#
_symmetry.space_group_name_H-M   'P 1'
#
loop_
_entity.id
_entity.type
_entity.pdbx_description
1 polymer ?
#
loop_
_entity_poly.entity_id
_entity_poly.type
_entity_poly.pdbx_seq_one_letter_code
_entity_poly.pdbx_strand_id
1 'polypeptide(L)' 'MIHELTPRSYLREQGAEAFRLGMTERDNPHWPPGTDAHLEWHAGFKDEQYRPKTAEKA' A
#
# COMPACT_ATOMS: atom_id res chain seq x y z
N MET A 1 3.79 -9.45 24.90
CA MET A 1 4.43 -9.65 23.59
C MET A 1 3.78 -8.67 22.64
N ILE A 2 4.42 -7.52 22.40
CA ILE A 2 3.92 -6.52 21.46
C ILE A 2 4.27 -7.11 20.09
N HIS A 3 3.33 -7.80 19.46
CA HIS A 3 3.43 -8.00 18.02
C HIS A 3 3.46 -6.59 17.46
N GLU A 4 4.62 -6.15 16.98
CA GLU A 4 4.78 -4.86 16.34
C GLU A 4 3.84 -4.84 15.13
N LEU A 5 2.63 -4.34 15.36
CA LEU A 5 1.63 -4.09 14.33
C LEU A 5 2.27 -3.08 13.41
N THR A 6 2.79 -3.55 12.27
CA THR A 6 3.32 -2.69 11.22
C THR A 6 2.37 -1.51 11.05
N PRO A 7 2.84 -0.26 11.24
CA PRO A 7 1.95 0.89 11.21
C PRO A 7 1.16 0.94 9.91
N ARG A 8 -0.15 1.23 10.01
CA ARG A 8 -1.03 1.33 8.84
C ARG A 8 -0.50 2.30 7.78
N SER A 9 0.11 3.40 8.22
CA SER A 9 0.76 4.38 7.34
C SER A 9 1.92 3.78 6.54
N TYR A 10 2.74 2.94 7.16
CA TYR A 10 3.86 2.26 6.50
C TYR A 10 3.35 1.29 5.42
N LEU A 11 2.30 0.52 5.74
CA LEU A 11 1.68 -0.42 4.79
C LEU A 11 1.12 0.31 3.56
N ARG A 12 0.46 1.45 3.77
CA ARG A 12 -0.03 2.31 2.67
C ARG A 12 1.11 2.87 1.84
N GLU A 13 2.18 3.35 2.48
CA GLU A 13 3.34 3.88 1.76
C GLU A 13 4.02 2.80 0.91
N GLN A 14 4.16 1.59 1.44
CA GLN A 14 4.67 0.44 0.70
C GLN A 14 3.80 0.09 -0.52
N GLY A 15 2.47 0.16 -0.40
CA GLY A 15 1.56 -0.04 -1.52
C GLY A 15 1.69 1.05 -2.59
N ALA A 16 1.80 2.31 -2.18
CA ALA A 16 2.02 3.43 -3.09
C ALA A 16 3.36 3.32 -3.83
N GLU A 17 4.42 2.91 -3.14
CA GLU A 17 5.74 2.69 -3.74
C GLU A 17 5.70 1.55 -4.77
N ALA A 18 5.02 0.44 -4.47
CA ALA A 18 4.88 -0.66 -5.42
C ALA A 18 4.21 -0.20 -6.73
N PHE A 19 3.19 0.65 -6.67
CA PHE A 19 2.60 1.24 -7.87
C PHE A 19 3.60 2.12 -8.62
N ARG A 20 4.36 2.99 -7.93
CA ARG A 20 5.39 3.84 -8.56
C ARG A 20 6.50 3.04 -9.23
N LEU A 21 6.81 1.85 -8.72
CA LEU A 21 7.75 0.91 -9.30
C LEU A 21 7.17 0.11 -10.49
N GLY A 22 5.89 0.31 -10.83
CA GLY A 22 5.23 -0.40 -11.93
C GLY A 22 4.82 -1.83 -11.58
N MET A 23 4.75 -2.18 -10.30
CA MET A 23 4.25 -3.47 -9.85
C MET A 23 2.72 -3.54 -10.01
N THR A 24 2.17 -4.75 -9.89
CA THR A 24 0.72 -4.99 -9.94
C THR A 24 0.16 -5.23 -8.54
N GLU A 25 -1.15 -5.08 -8.38
CA GLU A 25 -1.82 -5.34 -7.10
C GLU A 25 -1.66 -6.80 -6.62
N ARG A 26 -1.34 -7.73 -7.53
CA ARG A 26 -1.10 -9.15 -7.22
C ARG A 26 0.25 -9.38 -6.55
N ASP A 27 1.15 -8.41 -6.62
CA ASP A 27 2.48 -8.45 -6.02
C ASP A 27 2.46 -8.00 -4.54
N ASN A 28 1.27 -7.87 -3.94
CA ASN A 28 1.11 -7.57 -2.52
C ASN A 28 1.80 -8.64 -1.65
N PRO A 29 2.84 -8.27 -0.86
CA PRO A 29 3.59 -9.22 -0.04
C PRO A 29 2.80 -9.69 1.19
N HIS A 30 1.69 -9.02 1.53
CA HIS A 30 0.88 -9.32 2.69
C HIS A 30 -0.15 -10.40 2.35
N TRP A 31 0.21 -11.64 2.67
CA TRP A 31 -0.66 -12.81 2.64
C TRP A 31 -0.98 -13.28 4.07
N PRO A 32 -2.18 -13.82 4.34
CA PRO A 32 -3.26 -14.05 3.38
C PRO A 32 -4.07 -12.77 3.04
N PRO A 33 -4.82 -12.79 1.91
CA PRO A 33 -5.76 -11.74 1.57
C PRO A 33 -6.78 -11.52 2.70
N GLY A 34 -7.23 -10.27 2.86
CA GLY A 34 -8.23 -9.88 3.87
C GLY A 34 -7.67 -9.60 5.27
N THR A 35 -6.36 -9.74 5.49
CA THR A 35 -5.70 -9.19 6.68
C THR A 35 -5.64 -7.66 6.62
N ASP A 36 -5.56 -7.01 7.79
CA ASP A 36 -5.39 -5.56 7.86
C ASP A 36 -4.17 -5.09 7.05
N ALA A 37 -3.07 -5.83 7.09
CA ALA A 37 -1.86 -5.51 6.33
C ALA A 37 -2.09 -5.55 4.82
N HIS A 38 -2.79 -6.60 4.35
CA HIS A 38 -3.18 -6.74 2.95
C HIS A 38 -4.06 -5.58 2.48
N LEU A 39 -5.08 -5.24 3.28
CA LEU A 39 -6.03 -4.17 2.96
C LEU A 39 -5.36 -2.79 2.96
N GLU A 40 -4.51 -2.49 3.92
CA GLU A 40 -3.81 -1.20 4.01
C GLU A 40 -2.80 -1.02 2.88
N TRP A 41 -2.10 -2.09 2.47
CA TRP A 41 -1.24 -2.04 1.30
C TRP A 41 -2.03 -1.76 0.02
N HIS A 42 -3.16 -2.45 -0.19
CA HIS A 42 -4.02 -2.21 -1.35
C HIS A 42 -4.61 -0.79 -1.35
N ALA A 43 -4.95 -0.25 -0.18
CA ALA A 43 -5.42 1.11 -0.06
C ALA A 43 -4.36 2.09 -0.57
N GLY A 44 -3.11 1.95 -0.12
CA GLY A 44 -2.00 2.79 -0.60
C GLY A 44 -1.70 2.64 -2.10
N PHE A 45 -1.73 1.41 -2.61
CA PHE A 45 -1.53 1.12 -4.03
C PHE A 45 -2.62 1.80 -4.90
N LYS A 46 -3.89 1.66 -4.50
CA LYS A 46 -5.02 2.25 -5.23
C LYS A 46 -5.08 3.77 -5.08
N ASP A 47 -4.75 4.30 -3.91
CA ASP A 47 -4.65 5.75 -3.70
C ASP A 47 -3.65 6.36 -4.67
N GLU A 48 -2.47 5.76 -4.82
CA GLU A 48 -1.45 6.24 -5.77
C GLU A 48 -1.88 6.03 -7.23
N GLN A 49 -2.59 4.93 -7.54
CA GLN A 49 -3.10 4.64 -8.87
C GLN A 49 -4.16 5.65 -9.35
N TYR A 50 -5.11 6.02 -8.48
CA TYR A 50 -6.23 6.88 -8.85
C TYR A 50 -6.02 8.36 -8.49
N ARG A 51 -5.10 8.65 -7.56
CA ARG A 51 -4.76 10.01 -7.13
C ARG A 51 -3.24 10.11 -6.93
N PRO A 52 -2.46 10.03 -8.03
CA PRO A 52 -1.01 10.13 -7.92
C PRO A 52 -0.67 11.44 -7.24
N LYS A 53 0.08 11.38 -6.13
CA LYS A 53 0.44 12.57 -5.35
C LYS A 53 1.25 13.59 -6.15
N THR A 54 1.79 13.18 -7.29
CA THR A 54 2.40 14.05 -8.31
C THR A 54 1.41 15.00 -8.99
N ALA A 55 0.12 14.66 -9.06
CA ALA A 55 -0.91 15.49 -9.69
C ALA A 55 -1.38 16.67 -8.81
N GLU A 56 -1.11 16.66 -7.50
CA GLU A 56 -1.54 17.70 -6.56
C GLU A 56 -0.48 18.83 -6.39
N LYS A 57 0.59 18.81 -7.19
CA LYS A 57 1.66 19.83 -7.21
C LYS A 57 1.62 20.78 -8.43
N ALA A 58 0.49 20.87 -9.13
CA ALA A 58 0.29 21.79 -10.26
C ALA A 58 -0.57 23.00 -9.87
#